data_AF-A0A6F8XZ94-F1
#
_entry.id   AF-A0A6F8XZ94-F1
#
_cell.length_a   1.000
_cell.length_b   1.000
_cell.length_c   1.000
_cell.angle_alpha   90.00
_cell.angle_beta   90.00
_cell.angle_gamma   90.00
#
_symmetry.space_group_name_H-M   'P 1'
#
loop_
_entity.id
_entity.type
_entity.pdbx_description
1 polymer ?
#
loop_
_entity_poly.entity_id
_entity_poly.type
_entity_poly.pdbx_seq_one_letter_code
_entity_poly.pdbx_strand_id
1 'polypeptide(L)'
;MRIAVTGGTGTLGRHVVDELRSRGHEVRVLSRKSPDHPVDLTTGEGLEAALTGCAVVVDATNSNKNAAAVLVEGSRRLLAAEAAAGVAHHVCVSIVGCDRVPLSYFRVKAEQEGVVADGPVPWTTVRITQFHELVAATLAPAGRWRLLPVPRARLRTVAVADAARAVADVAEGRRARGASRSRARRSRTHASSRPPGKGSPATARCCSPCRFRAVWVGLCERGTGGGATRCSGGYAVRGVAGGAAMSDEQELALAFEVHRPRLLRVAYATLGSLVEAEDCVQEAWLRLRGVAEPERIRDLGAWLTTTVSRLALDALGSARARRERYVGPWLPEPLVEEALDPADRVTLDESVSMALLVVLERLSPAERTAFLLHDVFGLTFVEVAGVVGRTPAAVRQLAARARRHVAEGRPRFPPTYQEQRRLVDAFLAACARGDLDGLVRLLDPDVVWHGDGGGKVSAVLPVAHGAVAVARALIGFTRTWPGEVEVVTVNGAPGIVARDTGGVLTVVAFTVDGGRIVALDAVRNPEKLASLLTSSPSSAASSQ
;
A
#
# COMPACT_ATOMS: atom_id res chain seq x y z
N MET A 1 -18.13 -5.88 -38.75
CA MET A 1 -16.67 -5.96 -38.98
C MET A 1 -16.12 -7.20 -38.30
N ARG A 2 -14.92 -7.65 -38.67
CA ARG A 2 -14.26 -8.76 -38.01
C ARG A 2 -13.40 -8.26 -36.85
N ILE A 3 -13.60 -8.81 -35.66
CA ILE A 3 -12.94 -8.38 -34.42
C ILE A 3 -12.27 -9.60 -33.78
N ALA A 4 -10.98 -9.49 -33.46
CA ALA A 4 -10.31 -10.51 -32.65
C ALA A 4 -10.38 -10.14 -31.17
N VAL A 5 -10.60 -11.13 -30.30
CA VAL A 5 -10.62 -10.95 -28.84
C VAL A 5 -9.63 -11.91 -28.23
N THR A 6 -8.54 -11.38 -27.67
CA THR A 6 -7.60 -12.16 -26.87
C THR A 6 -8.15 -12.32 -25.45
N GLY A 7 -7.91 -13.48 -24.84
CA GLY A 7 -8.51 -13.79 -23.53
C GLY A 7 -10.03 -13.97 -23.58
N GLY A 8 -10.61 -14.22 -24.77
CA GLY A 8 -12.05 -14.34 -24.99
C GLY A 8 -12.74 -15.51 -24.25
N THR A 9 -11.97 -16.43 -23.65
CA THR A 9 -12.48 -17.49 -22.76
C THR A 9 -12.49 -17.10 -21.28
N GLY A 10 -11.95 -15.93 -20.94
CA GLY A 10 -11.88 -15.41 -19.57
C GLY A 10 -13.16 -14.72 -19.11
N THR A 11 -13.18 -14.27 -17.85
CA THR A 11 -14.36 -13.68 -17.20
C THR A 11 -14.92 -12.49 -17.97
N LEU A 12 -14.10 -11.52 -18.36
CA LEU A 12 -14.57 -10.39 -19.19
C LEU A 12 -14.69 -10.77 -20.66
N GLY A 13 -13.70 -11.50 -21.19
CA GLY A 13 -13.59 -11.80 -22.61
C GLY A 13 -14.83 -12.48 -23.19
N ARG A 14 -15.44 -13.43 -22.46
CA ARG A 14 -16.66 -14.11 -22.93
C ARG A 14 -17.84 -13.14 -23.11
N HIS A 15 -18.02 -12.21 -22.17
CA HIS A 15 -19.10 -11.22 -22.23
C HIS A 15 -18.85 -10.20 -23.34
N VAL A 16 -17.59 -9.84 -23.60
CA VAL A 16 -17.23 -8.99 -24.74
C VAL A 16 -17.52 -9.71 -26.05
N VAL A 17 -17.20 -11.00 -26.17
CA VAL A 17 -17.50 -11.80 -27.36
C VAL A 17 -19.01 -11.87 -27.61
N ASP A 18 -19.80 -12.16 -26.58
CA ASP A 18 -21.26 -12.23 -26.67
C ASP A 18 -21.88 -10.87 -27.03
N GLU A 19 -21.40 -9.80 -26.41
CA GLU A 19 -21.84 -8.43 -26.70
C GLU A 19 -21.50 -8.02 -28.14
N LEU A 20 -20.30 -8.31 -28.63
CA LEU A 20 -19.92 -7.99 -30.01
C LEU A 20 -20.69 -8.82 -31.05
N ARG A 21 -20.94 -10.10 -30.75
CA ARG A 21 -21.76 -10.99 -31.61
C ARG A 21 -23.21 -10.54 -31.66
N SER A 22 -23.80 -10.15 -30.53
CA SER A 22 -25.19 -9.67 -30.48
C SER A 22 -25.38 -8.38 -31.29
N ARG A 23 -24.31 -7.59 -31.46
CA ARG A 23 -24.24 -6.41 -32.32
C ARG A 23 -23.92 -6.70 -33.80
N GLY A 24 -23.86 -7.98 -34.18
CA GLY A 24 -23.69 -8.41 -35.58
C GLY A 24 -22.23 -8.40 -36.08
N HIS A 25 -21.25 -8.48 -35.19
CA HIS A 25 -19.83 -8.60 -35.58
C HIS A 25 -19.38 -10.05 -35.73
N GLU A 26 -18.43 -10.28 -36.65
CA GLU A 26 -17.73 -11.56 -36.77
C GLU A 26 -16.59 -11.57 -35.75
N VAL A 27 -16.71 -12.37 -34.69
CA VAL A 27 -15.76 -12.37 -33.57
C VAL A 27 -14.89 -13.61 -33.57
N ARG A 28 -13.57 -13.42 -33.65
CA ARG A 28 -12.55 -14.46 -33.48
C ARG A 28 -12.02 -14.50 -32.06
N VAL A 29 -12.18 -15.63 -31.38
CA VAL A 29 -11.69 -15.83 -30.02
C VAL A 29 -10.27 -16.38 -30.07
N LEU A 30 -9.31 -15.59 -29.60
CA LEU A 30 -7.90 -15.97 -29.56
C LEU A 30 -7.56 -16.53 -28.18
N SER A 31 -7.36 -17.84 -28.12
CA SER A 31 -6.89 -18.52 -26.90
C SER A 31 -6.21 -19.84 -27.23
N ARG A 32 -5.33 -20.31 -26.35
CA ARG A 32 -4.67 -21.63 -26.49
C ARG A 32 -5.64 -22.81 -26.58
N LYS A 33 -6.86 -22.63 -26.08
CA LYS A 33 -7.91 -23.67 -26.06
C LYS A 33 -9.03 -23.40 -27.07
N SER A 34 -8.86 -22.42 -27.96
CA SER A 34 -9.86 -22.09 -28.97
C SER A 34 -9.85 -23.18 -30.05
N PRO A 35 -11.01 -23.79 -30.38
CA PRO A 35 -11.08 -24.80 -31.42
C PRO A 35 -10.80 -24.21 -32.82
N ASP A 36 -11.18 -22.96 -33.06
CA ASP A 36 -11.10 -22.33 -34.38
C ASP A 36 -9.81 -21.54 -34.60
N HIS A 37 -9.30 -20.91 -33.54
CA HIS A 37 -8.13 -20.01 -33.60
C HIS A 37 -7.20 -20.19 -32.39
N PRO A 38 -6.46 -21.31 -32.32
CA PRO A 38 -5.49 -21.55 -31.24
C PRO A 38 -4.35 -20.53 -31.35
N VAL A 39 -4.14 -19.78 -30.28
CA VAL A 39 -3.09 -18.75 -30.19
C VAL A 39 -2.41 -18.81 -28.84
N ASP A 40 -1.08 -18.79 -28.84
CA ASP A 40 -0.26 -18.59 -27.64
C ASP A 40 0.46 -17.24 -27.70
N LEU A 41 0.06 -16.32 -26.83
CA LEU A 41 0.65 -14.98 -26.76
C LEU A 41 2.07 -14.95 -26.18
N THR A 42 2.47 -15.98 -25.44
CA THR A 42 3.83 -16.05 -24.88
C THR A 42 4.86 -16.39 -25.94
N THR A 43 4.48 -17.20 -26.93
CA THR A 43 5.34 -17.61 -28.04
C THR A 43 5.07 -16.79 -29.31
N GLY A 44 3.85 -16.27 -29.47
CA GLY A 44 3.35 -15.60 -30.68
C GLY A 44 2.76 -16.57 -31.70
N GLU A 45 2.71 -17.86 -31.40
CA GLU A 45 2.22 -18.90 -32.31
C GLU A 45 0.74 -18.69 -32.65
N GLY A 46 0.41 -18.78 -33.95
CA GLY A 46 -0.95 -18.66 -34.47
C GLY A 46 -1.46 -17.23 -34.67
N LEU A 47 -0.74 -16.19 -34.23
CA LEU A 47 -1.21 -14.80 -34.27
C LEU A 47 -1.46 -14.29 -35.70
N GLU A 48 -0.54 -14.50 -36.63
CA GLU A 48 -0.64 -13.97 -37.99
C GLU A 48 -1.88 -14.51 -38.72
N ALA A 49 -2.08 -15.82 -38.68
CA ALA A 49 -3.24 -16.48 -39.28
C ALA A 49 -4.55 -16.00 -38.62
N ALA A 50 -4.56 -15.89 -37.28
CA ALA A 50 -5.76 -15.54 -36.54
C ALA A 50 -6.19 -14.08 -36.74
N LEU A 51 -5.25 -13.16 -36.95
CA LEU A 51 -5.51 -11.72 -37.15
C LEU A 51 -5.85 -11.34 -38.59
N THR A 52 -5.73 -12.26 -39.55
CA THR A 52 -5.93 -11.97 -40.96
C THR A 52 -7.35 -11.44 -41.26
N GLY A 53 -7.43 -10.21 -41.75
CA GLY A 53 -8.68 -9.51 -42.07
C GLY A 53 -9.49 -9.02 -40.86
N CYS A 54 -8.89 -8.99 -39.65
CA CYS A 54 -9.48 -8.36 -38.49
C CYS A 54 -9.29 -6.84 -38.54
N ALA A 55 -10.36 -6.08 -38.33
CA ALA A 55 -10.31 -4.61 -38.31
C ALA A 55 -9.92 -4.06 -36.94
N VAL A 56 -10.31 -4.75 -35.87
CA VAL A 56 -10.08 -4.35 -34.47
C VAL A 56 -9.63 -5.56 -33.67
N VAL A 57 -8.72 -5.34 -32.73
CA VAL A 57 -8.38 -6.32 -31.70
C VAL A 57 -8.75 -5.77 -30.33
N VAL A 58 -9.43 -6.59 -29.53
CA VAL A 58 -9.68 -6.34 -28.12
C VAL A 58 -8.74 -7.20 -27.29
N ASP A 59 -7.83 -6.53 -26.57
CA ASP A 59 -6.93 -7.17 -25.63
C ASP A 59 -7.55 -7.28 -24.24
N ALA A 60 -8.25 -8.39 -23.99
CA ALA A 60 -8.81 -8.75 -22.69
C ALA A 60 -7.96 -9.82 -21.99
N THR A 61 -6.65 -9.87 -22.28
CA THR A 61 -5.74 -10.83 -21.66
C THR A 61 -5.55 -10.58 -20.17
N ASN A 62 -5.54 -11.68 -19.45
CA ASN A 62 -5.27 -11.69 -18.02
C ASN A 62 -4.46 -12.95 -17.67
N SER A 63 -3.43 -12.79 -16.84
CA SER A 63 -2.70 -13.91 -16.26
C SER A 63 -2.16 -13.54 -14.88
N ASN A 64 -2.48 -14.37 -13.88
CA ASN A 64 -1.92 -14.25 -12.53
C ASN A 64 -0.56 -14.95 -12.40
N LYS A 65 -0.24 -15.90 -13.30
CA LYS A 65 1.05 -16.60 -13.38
C LYS A 65 1.83 -16.06 -14.57
N ASN A 66 3.12 -15.74 -14.39
CA ASN A 66 3.97 -15.18 -15.45
C ASN A 66 3.35 -13.93 -16.11
N ALA A 67 2.77 -13.04 -15.31
CA ALA A 67 2.01 -11.88 -15.76
C ALA A 67 2.81 -11.01 -16.75
N ALA A 68 4.09 -10.75 -16.49
CA ALA A 68 4.94 -9.96 -17.39
C ALA A 68 5.12 -10.62 -18.77
N ALA A 69 5.37 -11.94 -18.82
CA ALA A 69 5.55 -12.66 -20.07
C ALA A 69 4.28 -12.65 -20.95
N VAL A 70 3.09 -12.67 -20.33
CA VAL A 70 1.81 -12.69 -21.04
C VAL A 70 1.31 -11.28 -21.38
N LEU A 71 1.38 -10.35 -20.43
CA LEU A 71 0.76 -9.03 -20.56
C LEU A 71 1.70 -7.98 -21.17
N VAL A 72 3.01 -8.09 -20.93
CA VAL A 72 3.98 -7.13 -21.47
C VAL A 72 4.57 -7.68 -22.76
N GLU A 73 5.29 -8.80 -22.68
CA GLU A 73 5.91 -9.40 -23.87
C GLU A 73 4.87 -9.93 -24.85
N GLY A 74 3.77 -10.51 -24.35
CA GLY A 74 2.67 -10.96 -25.19
C GLY A 74 1.96 -9.82 -25.92
N SER A 75 1.73 -8.68 -25.26
CA SER A 75 1.18 -7.50 -25.95
C SER A 75 2.16 -6.90 -26.97
N ARG A 76 3.49 -6.95 -26.75
CA ARG A 76 4.48 -6.58 -27.78
C ARG A 76 4.34 -7.45 -29.03
N ARG A 77 4.27 -8.76 -28.86
CA ARG A 77 4.07 -9.71 -29.98
C ARG A 77 2.74 -9.50 -30.69
N LEU A 78 1.67 -9.29 -29.92
CA LEU A 78 0.34 -9.02 -30.43
C LEU A 78 0.32 -7.75 -31.30
N LEU A 79 0.83 -6.63 -30.78
CA LEU A 79 0.88 -5.36 -31.51
C LEU A 79 1.74 -5.43 -32.78
N ALA A 80 2.83 -6.20 -32.75
CA ALA A 80 3.65 -6.45 -33.94
C ALA A 80 2.87 -7.24 -35.01
N ALA A 81 2.18 -8.30 -34.61
CA ALA A 81 1.34 -9.10 -35.51
C ALA A 81 0.13 -8.32 -36.04
N GLU A 82 -0.48 -7.46 -35.21
CA GLU A 82 -1.55 -6.55 -35.60
C GLU A 82 -1.10 -5.55 -36.67
N ALA A 83 0.09 -4.97 -36.50
CA ALA A 83 0.66 -4.06 -37.49
C ALA A 83 0.93 -4.77 -38.83
N ALA A 84 1.45 -6.00 -38.79
CA ALA A 84 1.67 -6.81 -39.99
C ALA A 84 0.36 -7.18 -40.69
N ALA A 85 -0.70 -7.48 -39.92
CA ALA A 85 -2.02 -7.83 -40.45
C ALA A 85 -2.87 -6.62 -40.88
N GLY A 86 -2.40 -5.38 -40.64
CA GLY A 86 -3.12 -4.16 -41.00
C GLY A 86 -4.33 -3.85 -40.11
N VAL A 87 -4.30 -4.27 -38.84
CA VAL A 87 -5.36 -3.98 -37.86
C VAL A 87 -5.47 -2.47 -37.65
N ALA A 88 -6.69 -1.93 -37.72
CA ALA A 88 -6.92 -0.49 -37.67
C ALA A 88 -6.99 0.07 -36.25
N HIS A 89 -7.36 -0.75 -35.26
CA HIS A 89 -7.46 -0.30 -33.87
C HIS A 89 -7.20 -1.41 -32.85
N HIS A 90 -6.43 -1.08 -31.81
CA HIS A 90 -6.20 -1.92 -30.65
C HIS A 90 -6.96 -1.39 -29.42
N VAL A 91 -7.74 -2.23 -28.75
CA VAL A 91 -8.47 -1.88 -27.52
C VAL A 91 -7.88 -2.63 -26.35
N CYS A 92 -7.08 -1.95 -25.53
CA CYS A 92 -6.46 -2.56 -24.36
C CYS A 92 -7.37 -2.45 -23.14
N VAL A 93 -7.67 -3.58 -22.49
CA VAL A 93 -8.36 -3.58 -21.20
C VAL A 93 -7.35 -3.51 -20.06
N SER A 94 -7.48 -2.45 -19.27
CA SER A 94 -6.64 -2.19 -18.09
C SER A 94 -7.49 -1.84 -16.87
N ILE A 95 -6.84 -1.47 -15.77
CA ILE A 95 -7.46 -1.30 -14.47
C ILE A 95 -7.37 0.14 -14.00
N VAL A 96 -8.47 0.68 -13.48
CA VAL A 96 -8.49 2.03 -12.91
C VAL A 96 -7.48 2.13 -11.76
N GLY A 97 -6.55 3.07 -11.88
CA GLY A 97 -5.54 3.35 -10.86
C GLY A 97 -4.43 2.30 -10.78
N CYS A 98 -4.22 1.47 -11.82
CA CYS A 98 -3.12 0.50 -11.84
C CYS A 98 -1.74 1.13 -11.66
N ASP A 99 -1.59 2.40 -12.03
CA ASP A 99 -0.41 3.24 -11.79
C ASP A 99 -0.20 3.67 -10.33
N ARG A 100 -1.19 3.46 -9.46
CA ARG A 100 -1.22 3.99 -8.07
C ARG A 100 -1.38 2.91 -7.00
N VAL A 101 -1.61 1.66 -7.40
CA VAL A 101 -1.83 0.54 -6.47
C VAL A 101 -0.51 -0.22 -6.31
N PRO A 102 0.05 -0.35 -5.09
CA PRO A 102 1.36 -0.94 -4.86
C PRO A 102 1.30 -2.48 -4.83
N LEU A 103 0.73 -3.08 -5.88
CA LEU A 103 0.64 -4.54 -6.05
C LEU A 103 1.30 -4.93 -7.38
N SER A 104 2.13 -5.97 -7.35
CA SER A 104 2.96 -6.40 -8.49
C SER A 104 2.18 -6.60 -9.78
N TYR A 105 1.00 -7.22 -9.72
CA TYR A 105 0.11 -7.42 -10.87
C TYR A 105 -0.36 -6.08 -11.50
N PHE A 106 -0.64 -5.06 -10.70
CA PHE A 106 -1.09 -3.76 -11.20
C PHE A 106 0.04 -2.98 -11.87
N ARG A 107 1.28 -3.14 -11.41
CA ARG A 107 2.47 -2.60 -12.07
C ARG A 107 2.68 -3.21 -13.45
N VAL A 108 2.53 -4.53 -13.57
CA VAL A 108 2.59 -5.23 -14.87
C VAL A 108 1.50 -4.72 -15.81
N LYS A 109 0.29 -4.45 -15.30
CA LYS A 109 -0.78 -3.83 -16.10
C LYS A 109 -0.44 -2.39 -16.53
N ALA A 110 0.18 -1.59 -15.66
CA ALA A 110 0.67 -0.26 -16.02
C ALA A 110 1.79 -0.32 -17.07
N GLU A 111 2.68 -1.32 -17.00
CA GLU A 111 3.72 -1.56 -18.00
C GLU A 111 3.13 -2.00 -19.35
N GLN A 112 2.12 -2.87 -19.34
CA GLN A 112 1.34 -3.22 -20.53
C GLN A 112 0.73 -1.98 -21.18
N GLU A 113 0.18 -1.04 -20.41
CA GLU A 113 -0.32 0.23 -20.96
C GLU A 113 0.78 1.04 -21.65
N GLY A 114 2.00 1.06 -21.10
CA GLY A 114 3.16 1.70 -21.73
C GLY A 114 3.52 1.06 -23.06
N VAL A 115 3.59 -0.28 -23.10
CA VAL A 115 3.84 -1.04 -24.34
C VAL A 115 2.78 -0.75 -25.41
N VAL A 116 1.50 -0.72 -25.04
CA VAL A 116 0.41 -0.37 -25.94
C VAL A 116 0.52 1.08 -26.40
N ALA A 117 0.87 1.99 -25.47
CA ALA A 117 1.01 3.41 -25.76
C ALA A 117 2.07 3.71 -26.82
N ASP A 118 3.21 3.01 -26.72
CA ASP A 118 4.35 3.12 -27.62
C ASP A 118 4.24 2.21 -28.86
N GLY A 119 3.18 1.42 -28.94
CA GLY A 119 2.94 0.46 -30.01
C GLY A 119 2.64 1.09 -31.38
N PRO A 120 2.86 0.34 -32.48
CA PRO A 120 2.68 0.84 -33.86
C PRO A 120 1.22 0.98 -34.29
N VAL A 121 0.26 0.38 -33.56
CA VAL A 121 -1.16 0.33 -33.93
C VAL A 121 -1.94 1.41 -33.15
N PRO A 122 -2.86 2.17 -33.78
CA PRO A 122 -3.70 3.12 -33.05
C PRO A 122 -4.50 2.44 -31.94
N TRP A 123 -4.41 2.94 -30.72
CA TRP A 123 -4.98 2.27 -29.55
C TRP A 123 -5.95 3.13 -28.72
N THR A 124 -6.81 2.45 -27.96
CA THR A 124 -7.60 2.99 -26.84
C THR A 124 -7.43 2.09 -25.62
N THR A 125 -7.09 2.65 -24.46
CA THR A 125 -7.08 1.90 -23.20
C THR A 125 -8.36 2.15 -22.43
N VAL A 126 -9.07 1.08 -22.10
CA VAL A 126 -10.30 1.10 -21.30
C VAL A 126 -9.93 0.64 -19.89
N ARG A 127 -9.83 1.60 -18.96
CA ARG A 127 -9.58 1.30 -17.55
C ARG A 127 -10.89 0.97 -16.85
N ILE A 128 -11.01 -0.25 -16.35
CA ILE A 128 -12.21 -0.78 -15.68
C ILE A 128 -11.88 -1.02 -14.20
N THR A 129 -12.84 -0.80 -13.31
CA THR A 129 -12.66 -1.15 -11.89
C THR A 129 -12.89 -2.66 -11.67
N GLN A 130 -12.62 -3.17 -10.46
CA GLN A 130 -12.76 -4.60 -10.18
C GLN A 130 -14.21 -5.10 -10.34
N PHE A 131 -14.38 -6.35 -10.75
CA PHE A 131 -15.72 -6.93 -10.94
C PHE A 131 -16.35 -7.40 -9.62
N HIS A 132 -17.69 -7.48 -9.58
CA HIS A 132 -18.40 -8.10 -8.44
C HIS A 132 -17.93 -9.54 -8.21
N GLU A 133 -17.59 -10.26 -9.27
CA GLU A 133 -17.08 -11.62 -9.29
C GLU A 133 -15.75 -11.75 -8.57
N LEU A 134 -14.90 -10.72 -8.56
CA LEU A 134 -13.67 -10.74 -7.77
C LEU A 134 -13.98 -10.70 -6.28
N VAL A 135 -14.93 -9.86 -5.87
CA VAL A 135 -15.37 -9.79 -4.47
C VAL A 135 -16.04 -11.11 -4.07
N ALA A 136 -16.91 -11.66 -4.91
CA ALA A 136 -17.51 -12.97 -4.69
C ALA A 136 -16.45 -14.08 -4.58
N ALA A 137 -15.45 -14.12 -5.48
CA ALA A 137 -14.37 -15.12 -5.43
C ALA A 137 -13.49 -14.97 -4.18
N THR A 138 -13.32 -13.75 -3.68
CA THR A 138 -12.55 -13.48 -2.45
C THR A 138 -13.32 -13.90 -1.20
N LEU A 139 -14.64 -13.67 -1.16
CA LEU A 139 -15.47 -13.92 0.02
C LEU A 139 -16.11 -15.32 0.05
N ALA A 140 -16.35 -15.96 -1.10
CA ALA A 140 -17.02 -17.25 -1.17
C ALA A 140 -16.28 -18.40 -0.45
N PRO A 141 -14.94 -18.53 -0.54
CA PRO A 141 -14.20 -19.55 0.22
C PRO A 141 -14.30 -19.32 1.74
N ALA A 142 -14.48 -18.07 2.15
CA ALA A 142 -14.54 -17.68 3.53
C ALA A 142 -15.92 -17.86 4.18
N GLY A 143 -16.98 -18.10 3.39
CA GLY A 143 -18.28 -18.52 3.92
C GLY A 143 -18.24 -19.86 4.67
N ARG A 144 -17.14 -20.62 4.55
CA ARG A 144 -16.89 -21.86 5.30
C ARG A 144 -16.28 -21.62 6.69
N TRP A 145 -15.90 -20.39 7.00
CA TRP A 145 -15.20 -20.01 8.22
C TRP A 145 -16.11 -19.13 9.07
N ARG A 146 -16.09 -19.33 10.40
CA ARG A 146 -16.91 -18.52 11.34
C ARG A 146 -16.41 -17.08 11.46
N LEU A 147 -15.18 -16.81 11.03
CA LEU A 147 -14.53 -15.51 11.03
C LEU A 147 -13.85 -15.32 9.66
N LEU A 148 -14.13 -14.19 9.01
CA LEU A 148 -13.62 -13.86 7.68
C LEU A 148 -12.75 -12.60 7.75
N PRO A 149 -11.42 -12.72 7.56
CA PRO A 149 -10.54 -11.57 7.47
C PRO A 149 -10.77 -10.83 6.14
N VAL A 150 -11.31 -9.61 6.20
CA VAL A 150 -11.58 -8.78 5.02
C VAL A 150 -10.43 -7.78 4.83
N PRO A 151 -9.77 -7.74 3.66
CA PRO A 151 -8.72 -6.77 3.40
C PRO A 151 -9.27 -5.35 3.40
N ARG A 152 -8.53 -4.42 4.01
CA ARG A 152 -8.91 -3.02 4.11
C ARG A 152 -8.68 -2.29 2.78
N ALA A 153 -9.62 -2.44 1.85
CA ALA A 153 -9.58 -1.83 0.53
C ALA A 153 -10.91 -1.18 0.15
N ARG A 154 -10.87 0.02 -0.44
CA ARG A 154 -12.05 0.64 -1.06
C ARG A 154 -12.20 0.11 -2.47
N LEU A 155 -13.27 -0.64 -2.72
CA LEU A 155 -13.56 -1.23 -4.02
C LEU A 155 -14.86 -0.63 -4.57
N ARG A 156 -14.77 0.10 -5.69
CA ARG A 156 -15.95 0.43 -6.48
C ARG A 156 -16.09 -0.60 -7.57
N THR A 157 -16.88 -1.63 -7.32
CA THR A 157 -17.03 -2.72 -8.28
C THR A 157 -17.96 -2.34 -9.44
N VAL A 158 -17.82 -3.04 -10.55
CA VAL A 158 -18.65 -2.89 -11.75
C VAL A 158 -19.14 -4.26 -12.21
N ALA A 159 -20.35 -4.31 -12.77
CA ALA A 159 -20.85 -5.53 -13.39
C ALA A 159 -20.04 -5.84 -14.67
N VAL A 160 -19.66 -7.10 -14.86
CA VAL A 160 -18.89 -7.53 -16.04
C VAL A 160 -19.63 -7.21 -17.34
N ALA A 161 -20.97 -7.33 -17.35
CA ALA A 161 -21.78 -7.00 -18.50
C ALA A 161 -21.67 -5.51 -18.89
N ASP A 162 -21.62 -4.60 -17.92
CA ASP A 162 -21.48 -3.16 -18.19
C ASP A 162 -20.07 -2.82 -18.68
N ALA A 163 -19.06 -3.46 -18.12
CA ALA A 163 -17.70 -3.37 -18.62
C ALA A 163 -17.57 -3.90 -20.06
N ALA A 164 -18.21 -5.02 -20.37
CA ALA A 164 -18.22 -5.59 -21.71
C ALA A 164 -18.88 -4.65 -22.73
N ARG A 165 -20.01 -4.03 -22.38
CA ARG A 165 -20.66 -2.98 -23.20
C ARG A 165 -19.73 -1.81 -23.46
N ALA A 166 -19.05 -1.32 -22.43
CA ALA A 166 -18.11 -0.20 -22.56
C ALA A 166 -16.92 -0.53 -23.48
N VAL A 167 -16.40 -1.77 -23.40
CA VAL A 167 -15.33 -2.24 -24.29
C VAL A 167 -15.84 -2.40 -25.72
N ALA A 168 -17.03 -2.97 -25.92
CA ALA A 168 -17.67 -3.10 -27.23
C ALA A 168 -17.95 -1.74 -27.88
N ASP A 169 -18.41 -0.75 -27.10
CA ASP A 169 -18.62 0.63 -27.56
C ASP A 169 -17.31 1.24 -28.08
N VAL A 170 -16.18 0.99 -27.40
CA VAL A 170 -14.86 1.48 -27.81
C VAL A 170 -14.36 0.77 -29.06
N ALA A 171 -14.58 -0.54 -29.20
CA ALA A 171 -14.32 -1.27 -30.44
C ALA A 171 -15.16 -0.71 -31.61
N GLU A 172 -16.41 -0.33 -31.32
CA GLU A 172 -17.35 0.54 -32.07
C GLU A 172 -16.77 1.86 -32.61
N GLY A 173 -15.73 2.38 -31.95
CA GLY A 173 -15.27 3.76 -32.11
C GLY A 173 -16.11 4.79 -31.35
N ARG A 174 -17.10 4.38 -30.53
CA ARG A 174 -17.90 5.26 -29.66
C ARG A 174 -17.07 5.72 -28.45
N ARG A 175 -17.46 6.86 -27.85
CA ARG A 175 -16.74 7.44 -26.69
C ARG A 175 -17.15 6.76 -25.38
N ALA A 176 -16.20 6.10 -24.72
CA ALA A 176 -16.34 5.70 -23.31
C ALA A 176 -15.76 6.77 -22.36
N ARG A 177 -16.39 6.97 -21.19
CA ARG A 177 -15.84 7.84 -20.13
C ARG A 177 -14.64 7.14 -19.46
N GLY A 178 -13.50 7.82 -19.35
CA GLY A 178 -12.30 7.29 -18.68
C GLY A 178 -11.30 6.57 -19.59
N ALA A 179 -11.49 6.58 -20.91
CA ALA A 179 -10.56 5.99 -21.87
C ALA A 179 -9.44 6.97 -22.27
N SER A 180 -8.19 6.49 -22.35
CA SER A 180 -7.06 7.21 -22.95
C SER A 180 -6.87 6.77 -24.41
N ARG A 181 -6.48 7.70 -25.29
CA ARG A 181 -6.34 7.46 -26.73
C ARG A 181 -5.06 8.06 -27.28
N SER A 182 -4.48 7.40 -28.29
CA SER A 182 -3.48 8.02 -29.15
C SER A 182 -4.09 9.21 -29.92
N ARG A 183 -3.37 10.34 -29.97
CA ARG A 183 -3.70 11.44 -30.91
C ARG A 183 -3.12 11.06 -32.27
N ALA A 184 -3.98 10.86 -33.27
CA ALA A 184 -3.51 10.70 -34.64
C ALA A 184 -2.63 11.90 -35.03
N ARG A 185 -1.33 11.66 -35.28
CA ARG A 185 -0.40 12.63 -35.85
C ARG A 185 -0.84 12.90 -37.29
N ARG A 186 -1.81 13.80 -37.49
CA ARG A 186 -2.10 14.32 -38.83
C ARG A 186 -0.97 15.27 -39.20
N SER A 187 -0.05 14.80 -40.02
CA SER A 187 0.87 15.63 -40.80
C SER A 187 0.03 16.52 -41.73
N ARG A 188 -0.32 17.72 -41.27
CA ARG A 188 -0.77 18.79 -42.16
C ARG A 188 0.46 19.53 -42.66
N THR A 189 1.05 19.01 -43.73
CA THR A 189 1.90 19.79 -44.64
C THR A 189 0.98 20.66 -45.49
N HIS A 190 0.69 21.88 -45.02
CA HIS A 190 0.26 22.96 -45.90
C HIS A 190 1.07 24.21 -45.59
N ALA A 191 2.09 24.40 -46.41
CA ALA A 191 2.66 25.71 -46.67
C ALA A 191 1.60 26.55 -47.40
N SER A 192 1.25 27.69 -46.84
CA SER A 192 0.89 28.85 -47.67
C SER A 192 1.33 30.14 -46.99
N SER A 193 2.07 30.89 -47.79
CA SER A 193 2.69 32.19 -47.57
C SER A 193 1.69 33.34 -47.70
N ARG A 194 1.72 34.35 -46.81
CA ARG A 194 1.67 35.82 -47.09
C ARG A 194 1.56 36.69 -45.81
N PRO A 195 1.86 38.02 -45.86
CA PRO A 195 2.98 38.64 -45.13
C PRO A 195 2.52 39.63 -44.01
N PRO A 196 3.42 40.43 -43.36
CA PRO A 196 3.12 41.05 -42.07
C PRO A 196 2.34 42.36 -42.22
N GLY A 197 1.22 42.47 -41.50
CA GLY A 197 0.40 43.68 -41.40
C GLY A 197 0.31 44.17 -39.97
N LYS A 198 0.73 45.42 -39.77
CA LYS A 198 0.83 46.16 -38.50
C LYS A 198 -0.55 46.41 -37.87
N GLY A 199 -0.61 46.35 -36.53
CA GLY A 199 -1.75 46.84 -35.75
C GLY A 199 -1.70 46.35 -34.30
N SER A 200 -1.21 47.19 -33.40
CA SER A 200 -1.26 47.04 -31.94
C SER A 200 -2.26 48.07 -31.39
N PRO A 201 -2.66 48.06 -30.11
CA PRO A 201 -3.60 47.12 -29.50
C PRO A 201 -4.76 47.84 -28.77
N ALA A 202 -5.87 47.14 -28.50
CA ALA A 202 -6.88 47.59 -27.52
C ALA A 202 -7.11 46.49 -26.47
N THR A 203 -6.37 46.65 -25.37
CA THR A 203 -6.66 46.29 -23.98
C THR A 203 -7.88 45.42 -23.66
N ALA A 204 -7.61 44.22 -23.15
CA ALA A 204 -8.24 43.72 -21.93
C ALA A 204 -7.25 42.77 -21.24
N ARG A 205 -6.64 43.29 -20.18
CA ARG A 205 -5.74 42.55 -19.28
C ARG A 205 -6.54 41.49 -18.52
N CYS A 206 -6.06 40.26 -18.53
CA CYS A 206 -6.26 39.35 -17.40
C CYS A 206 -4.92 38.70 -17.07
N CYS A 207 -4.32 39.19 -15.99
CA CYS A 207 -3.17 38.57 -15.35
C CYS A 207 -3.68 37.41 -14.49
N SER A 208 -3.17 36.21 -14.75
CA SER A 208 -2.75 35.35 -13.64
C SER A 208 -1.34 35.82 -13.20
N PRO A 209 -0.77 35.42 -12.04
CA PRO A 209 -1.09 34.20 -11.29
C PRO A 209 -1.02 34.32 -9.75
N CYS A 210 -1.20 33.16 -9.09
CA CYS A 210 -0.71 32.81 -7.75
C CYS A 210 -1.59 33.19 -6.54
N ARG A 211 -2.34 32.20 -6.02
CA ARG A 211 -2.03 31.47 -4.76
C ARG A 211 -3.32 30.83 -4.22
N PHE A 212 -3.50 29.54 -4.47
CA PHE A 212 -4.37 28.72 -3.64
C PHE A 212 -3.62 28.41 -2.33
N ARG A 213 -3.96 29.15 -1.29
CA ARG A 213 -3.88 28.67 0.10
C ARG A 213 -5.30 28.26 0.49
N ALA A 214 -5.36 27.15 1.19
CA ALA A 214 -6.53 26.42 1.59
C ALA A 214 -7.53 27.21 2.47
N VAL A 215 -8.64 26.52 2.75
CA VAL A 215 -9.44 26.55 3.99
C VAL A 215 -10.81 27.24 3.86
N TRP A 216 -11.82 26.37 3.92
CA TRP A 216 -13.18 26.54 4.48
C TRP A 216 -14.19 27.45 3.79
N VAL A 217 -15.34 26.85 3.47
CA VAL A 217 -16.63 27.54 3.53
C VAL A 217 -17.64 26.60 4.20
N GLY A 218 -17.87 26.83 5.48
CA GLY A 218 -19.17 26.63 6.11
C GLY A 218 -19.96 27.93 5.97
N LEU A 219 -21.20 27.79 5.50
CA LEU A 219 -22.36 28.67 5.62
C LEU A 219 -22.15 30.19 5.74
N CYS A 220 -22.65 30.92 4.73
CA CYS A 220 -23.25 32.24 4.94
C CYS A 220 -24.65 32.23 4.30
N GLU A 221 -25.67 32.38 5.15
CA GLU A 221 -27.05 32.55 4.74
C GLU A 221 -27.31 33.98 4.25
N ARG A 222 -28.12 34.06 3.18
CA ARG A 222 -29.14 35.08 2.82
C ARG A 222 -28.77 36.56 2.71
N GLY A 223 -29.11 37.14 1.56
CA GLY A 223 -29.54 38.55 1.50
C GLY A 223 -29.48 39.25 0.15
N THR A 224 -30.55 39.11 -0.64
CA THR A 224 -31.12 40.10 -1.60
C THR A 224 -30.35 40.55 -2.85
N GLY A 225 -30.95 40.26 -4.02
CA GLY A 225 -31.13 41.25 -5.07
C GLY A 225 -30.47 40.97 -6.42
N GLY A 226 -31.29 40.65 -7.45
CA GLY A 226 -31.00 41.08 -8.82
C GLY A 226 -30.69 39.99 -9.87
N GLY A 227 -31.75 39.35 -10.38
CA GLY A 227 -31.95 39.05 -11.81
C GLY A 227 -30.86 38.33 -12.62
N ALA A 228 -31.01 37.02 -12.78
CA ALA A 228 -30.64 36.35 -14.04
C ALA A 228 -31.58 35.17 -14.31
N THR A 229 -32.10 35.17 -15.52
CA THR A 229 -33.17 34.35 -16.08
C THR A 229 -32.91 32.86 -15.95
N ARG A 230 -33.85 32.14 -15.32
CA ARG A 230 -33.89 30.68 -15.22
C ARG A 230 -34.33 30.09 -16.56
N CYS A 231 -33.45 29.38 -17.25
CA CYS A 231 -33.86 28.38 -18.24
C CYS A 231 -34.16 27.07 -17.48
N SER A 232 -35.45 26.82 -17.27
CA SER A 232 -35.98 25.55 -16.77
C SER A 232 -35.93 24.48 -17.87
N GLY A 233 -34.97 23.57 -17.76
CA GLY A 233 -34.98 22.27 -18.43
C GLY A 233 -35.10 21.18 -17.37
N GLY A 234 -36.32 20.91 -16.93
CA GLY A 234 -36.61 19.81 -16.01
C GLY A 234 -36.43 18.47 -16.71
N TYR A 235 -35.53 17.63 -16.19
CA TYR A 235 -35.62 16.19 -16.38
C TYR A 235 -36.02 15.58 -15.04
N ALA A 236 -37.28 15.16 -14.99
CA ALA A 236 -37.78 14.26 -13.98
C ALA A 236 -36.99 12.95 -14.07
N VAL A 237 -36.18 12.66 -13.06
CA VAL A 237 -35.68 11.31 -12.83
C VAL A 237 -36.88 10.51 -12.32
N ARG A 238 -37.48 9.69 -13.19
CA ARG A 238 -38.34 8.59 -12.76
C ARG A 238 -37.48 7.69 -11.87
N GLY A 239 -37.87 7.61 -10.60
CA GLY A 239 -37.24 6.75 -9.62
C GLY A 239 -37.30 5.29 -10.08
N VAL A 240 -36.13 4.68 -10.21
CA VAL A 240 -36.00 3.24 -9.99
C VAL A 240 -35.93 3.09 -8.47
N ALA A 241 -37.11 2.90 -7.86
CA ALA A 241 -37.21 2.48 -6.47
C ALA A 241 -36.60 1.08 -6.34
N GLY A 242 -35.52 0.95 -5.57
CA GLY A 242 -34.86 -0.34 -5.33
C GLY A 242 -33.37 -0.29 -5.04
N GLY A 243 -32.87 0.74 -4.34
CA GLY A 243 -31.55 0.71 -3.72
C GLY A 243 -31.75 0.80 -2.21
N ALA A 244 -31.43 -0.26 -1.46
CA ALA A 244 -31.51 -0.23 -0.01
C ALA A 244 -30.66 0.95 0.51
N ALA A 245 -31.29 1.86 1.26
CA ALA A 245 -30.57 2.92 1.96
C ALA A 245 -29.54 2.26 2.88
N MET A 246 -28.27 2.68 2.79
CA MET A 246 -27.25 2.22 3.73
C MET A 246 -27.65 2.65 5.14
N SER A 247 -27.48 1.76 6.12
CA SER A 247 -27.79 2.13 7.50
C SER A 247 -26.76 3.13 8.03
N ASP A 248 -27.18 4.01 8.94
CA ASP A 248 -26.29 4.98 9.61
C ASP A 248 -25.06 4.28 10.25
N GLU A 249 -25.24 3.04 10.70
CA GLU A 249 -24.17 2.19 11.23
C GLU A 249 -23.12 1.78 10.18
N GLN A 250 -23.54 1.51 8.93
CA GLN A 250 -22.63 1.18 7.83
C GLN A 250 -21.82 2.42 7.41
N GLU A 251 -22.43 3.60 7.41
CA GLU A 251 -21.72 4.86 7.13
C GLU A 251 -20.69 5.18 8.22
N LEU A 252 -21.07 5.00 9.49
CA LEU A 252 -20.18 5.19 10.64
C LEU A 252 -19.00 4.21 10.63
N ALA A 253 -19.24 2.95 10.26
CA ALA A 253 -18.20 1.94 10.11
C ALA A 253 -17.20 2.32 9.01
N LEU A 254 -17.69 2.76 7.84
CA LEU A 254 -16.84 3.21 6.74
C LEU A 254 -16.02 4.44 7.12
N ALA A 255 -16.61 5.40 7.86
CA ALA A 255 -15.92 6.58 8.36
C ALA A 255 -14.82 6.21 9.36
N PHE A 256 -15.11 5.32 10.32
CA PHE A 256 -14.11 4.77 11.24
C PHE A 256 -12.96 4.08 10.50
N GLU A 257 -13.28 3.31 9.47
CA GLU A 257 -12.28 2.60 8.65
C GLU A 257 -11.40 3.53 7.80
N VAL A 258 -11.69 4.82 7.70
CA VAL A 258 -10.73 5.80 7.16
C VAL A 258 -9.63 6.11 8.18
N HIS A 259 -9.98 6.13 9.46
CA HIS A 259 -9.10 6.57 10.53
C HIS A 259 -8.28 5.43 11.15
N ARG A 260 -8.77 4.17 11.15
CA ARG A 260 -8.09 3.06 11.84
C ARG A 260 -6.60 2.84 11.48
N PRO A 261 -6.01 3.12 10.29
CA PRO A 261 -4.56 2.93 10.10
C PRO A 261 -3.75 3.93 10.94
N ARG A 262 -4.19 5.19 10.95
CA ARG A 262 -3.58 6.25 11.78
C ARG A 262 -3.76 5.96 13.26
N LEU A 263 -4.96 5.52 13.66
CA LEU A 263 -5.25 5.19 15.07
C LEU A 263 -4.40 4.01 15.56
N LEU A 264 -4.27 2.96 14.75
CA LEU A 264 -3.44 1.80 15.06
C LEU A 264 -1.97 2.23 15.21
N ARG A 265 -1.48 3.10 14.32
CA ARG A 265 -0.12 3.65 14.41
C ARG A 265 0.10 4.45 15.70
N VAL A 266 -0.87 5.27 16.11
CA VAL A 266 -0.81 6.03 17.37
C VAL A 266 -0.76 5.09 18.57
N ALA A 267 -1.65 4.09 18.62
CA ALA A 267 -1.71 3.13 19.71
C ALA A 267 -0.45 2.27 19.77
N TYR A 268 0.02 1.76 18.62
CA TYR A 268 1.24 0.95 18.52
C TYR A 268 2.48 1.72 18.93
N ALA A 269 2.66 2.96 18.46
CA ALA A 269 3.79 3.78 18.87
C ALA A 269 3.79 4.05 20.38
N THR A 270 2.61 4.15 20.99
CA THR A 270 2.44 4.37 22.44
C THR A 270 2.73 3.09 23.23
N LEU A 271 2.21 1.95 22.79
CA LEU A 271 2.23 0.70 23.54
C LEU A 271 3.48 -0.14 23.25
N GLY A 272 3.97 -0.17 22.02
CA GLY A 272 5.02 -1.08 21.57
C GLY A 272 4.53 -2.53 21.43
N SER A 273 3.22 -2.74 21.26
CA SER A 273 2.57 -4.04 21.06
C SER A 273 1.47 -3.86 20.01
N LEU A 274 1.46 -4.68 18.97
CA LEU A 274 0.47 -4.59 17.90
C LEU A 274 -0.88 -5.09 18.40
N VAL A 275 -0.89 -6.19 19.14
CA VAL A 275 -2.12 -6.77 19.72
C VAL A 275 -2.81 -5.77 20.65
N GLU A 276 -2.06 -5.18 21.60
CA GLU A 276 -2.63 -4.19 22.53
C GLU A 276 -3.11 -2.93 21.79
N ALA A 277 -2.47 -2.59 20.67
CA ALA A 277 -2.86 -1.46 19.85
C ALA A 277 -4.17 -1.74 19.07
N GLU A 278 -4.33 -2.94 18.51
CA GLU A 278 -5.56 -3.37 17.86
C GLU A 278 -6.74 -3.37 18.83
N ASP A 279 -6.53 -3.85 20.06
CA ASP A 279 -7.52 -3.83 21.14
C ASP A 279 -7.98 -2.40 21.45
N CYS A 280 -7.05 -1.45 21.57
CA CYS A 280 -7.39 -0.04 21.82
C CYS A 280 -8.23 0.55 20.68
N VAL A 281 -7.94 0.21 19.44
CA VAL A 281 -8.70 0.70 18.28
C VAL A 281 -10.07 0.04 18.21
N GLN A 282 -10.16 -1.25 18.53
CA GLN A 282 -11.44 -1.97 18.61
C GLN A 282 -12.33 -1.40 19.72
N GLU A 283 -11.78 -1.13 20.90
CA GLU A 283 -12.51 -0.49 22.01
C GLU A 283 -12.99 0.92 21.62
N ALA A 284 -12.18 1.69 20.89
CA ALA A 284 -12.62 3.00 20.38
C ALA A 284 -13.81 2.91 19.40
N TRP A 285 -13.87 1.86 18.58
CA TRP A 285 -15.04 1.58 17.73
C TRP A 285 -16.28 1.26 18.56
N LEU A 286 -16.16 0.42 19.59
CA LEU A 286 -17.27 0.10 20.48
C LEU A 286 -17.80 1.35 21.19
N ARG A 287 -16.91 2.22 21.66
CA ARG A 287 -17.28 3.52 22.25
C ARG A 287 -17.99 4.43 21.25
N LEU A 288 -17.53 4.46 20.00
CA LEU A 288 -18.18 5.25 18.94
C LEU A 288 -19.60 4.74 18.67
N ARG A 289 -19.80 3.42 18.57
CA ARG A 289 -21.13 2.81 18.41
C ARG A 289 -22.08 3.07 19.58
N GLY A 290 -21.53 3.26 20.78
CA GLY A 290 -22.30 3.61 21.98
C GLY A 290 -22.71 5.08 22.08
N VAL A 291 -22.23 5.95 21.17
CA VAL A 291 -22.64 7.36 21.13
C VAL A 291 -24.06 7.44 20.55
N ALA A 292 -25.00 8.02 21.30
CA ALA A 292 -26.40 8.10 20.91
C ALA A 292 -26.66 8.94 19.64
N GLU A 293 -25.83 9.97 19.40
CA GLU A 293 -25.94 10.88 18.25
C GLU A 293 -24.54 11.15 17.67
N PRO A 294 -23.95 10.18 16.94
CA PRO A 294 -22.58 10.29 16.42
C PRO A 294 -22.43 11.42 15.39
N GLU A 295 -23.53 11.86 14.75
CA GLU A 295 -23.53 12.97 13.79
C GLU A 295 -23.23 14.32 14.46
N ARG A 296 -23.42 14.42 15.79
CA ARG A 296 -23.05 15.61 16.57
C ARG A 296 -21.54 15.74 16.78
N ILE A 297 -20.76 14.69 16.48
CA ILE A 297 -19.30 14.74 16.55
C ILE A 297 -18.79 15.61 15.38
N ARG A 298 -18.45 16.87 15.70
CA ARG A 298 -17.99 17.86 14.70
C ARG A 298 -16.75 17.42 13.91
N ASP A 299 -15.84 16.70 14.58
CA ASP A 299 -14.64 16.13 13.98
C ASP A 299 -14.41 14.71 14.52
N LEU A 300 -14.83 13.73 13.73
CA LEU A 300 -14.70 12.32 14.06
C LEU A 300 -13.23 11.89 14.21
N GLY A 301 -12.33 12.43 13.39
CA GLY A 301 -10.92 12.10 13.43
C GLY A 301 -10.25 12.57 14.71
N ALA A 302 -10.56 13.79 15.16
CA ALA A 302 -10.07 14.35 16.42
C ALA A 302 -10.65 13.58 17.62
N TRP A 303 -11.94 13.24 17.59
CA TRP A 303 -12.58 12.42 18.63
C TRP A 303 -11.93 11.05 18.74
N LEU A 304 -11.76 10.34 17.62
CA LEU A 304 -11.15 9.01 17.58
C LEU A 304 -9.70 9.02 18.03
N THR A 305 -8.91 10.01 17.57
CA THR A 305 -7.51 10.15 17.99
C THR A 305 -7.43 10.36 19.49
N THR A 306 -8.29 11.20 20.06
CA THR A 306 -8.35 11.43 21.52
C THR A 306 -8.73 10.16 22.27
N THR A 307 -9.78 9.46 21.83
CA THR A 307 -10.27 8.23 22.46
C THR A 307 -9.20 7.14 22.45
N VAL A 308 -8.60 6.86 21.30
CA VAL A 308 -7.53 5.85 21.17
C VAL A 308 -6.29 6.24 21.97
N SER A 309 -5.92 7.52 21.99
CA SER A 309 -4.75 7.97 22.76
C SER A 309 -4.95 7.82 24.26
N ARG A 310 -6.17 8.05 24.77
CA ARG A 310 -6.52 7.82 26.18
C ARG A 310 -6.49 6.33 26.51
N LEU A 311 -7.13 5.51 25.68
CA LEU A 311 -7.10 4.05 25.81
C LEU A 311 -5.67 3.50 25.84
N ALA A 312 -4.81 3.97 24.94
CA ALA A 312 -3.41 3.57 24.88
C ALA A 312 -2.60 4.07 26.09
N LEU A 313 -2.87 5.27 26.60
CA LEU A 313 -2.24 5.78 27.83
C LEU A 313 -2.62 4.93 29.06
N ASP A 314 -3.91 4.60 29.20
CA ASP A 314 -4.42 3.76 30.29
C ASP A 314 -3.83 2.34 30.21
N ALA A 315 -3.86 1.75 29.01
CA ALA A 315 -3.29 0.43 28.75
C ALA A 315 -1.78 0.41 29.01
N LEU A 316 -1.04 1.47 28.65
CA LEU A 316 0.40 1.60 28.91
C LEU A 316 0.72 1.61 30.41
N GLY A 317 -0.12 2.26 31.22
CA GLY A 317 0.00 2.23 32.69
C GLY A 317 -0.06 0.81 33.24
N SER A 318 -1.03 0.02 32.76
CA SER A 318 -1.18 -1.39 33.14
C SER A 318 -0.08 -2.27 32.55
N ALA A 319 0.35 -2.01 31.31
CA ALA A 319 1.41 -2.74 30.64
C ALA A 319 2.74 -2.60 31.38
N ARG A 320 3.07 -1.40 31.89
CA ARG A 320 4.29 -1.18 32.68
C ARG A 320 4.34 -2.08 33.92
N ALA A 321 3.22 -2.18 34.66
CA ALA A 321 3.13 -3.07 35.82
C ALA A 321 3.24 -4.57 35.44
N ARG A 322 2.81 -4.96 34.23
CA ARG A 322 3.06 -6.32 33.71
C ARG A 322 4.52 -6.52 33.31
N ARG A 323 5.14 -5.52 32.67
CA ARG A 323 6.53 -5.55 32.20
C ARG A 323 7.54 -5.64 33.36
N GLU A 324 7.23 -5.08 34.51
CA GLU A 324 8.02 -5.26 35.74
C GLU A 324 8.12 -6.73 36.20
N ARG A 325 7.13 -7.56 35.85
CA ARG A 325 7.12 -9.01 36.12
C ARG A 325 7.55 -9.84 34.91
N TYR A 326 8.02 -9.21 33.83
CA TYR A 326 8.44 -9.89 32.61
C TYR A 326 9.76 -10.62 32.79
N VAL A 327 9.88 -11.83 32.23
CA VAL A 327 11.11 -12.62 32.30
C VAL A 327 12.04 -12.22 31.17
N GLY A 328 13.15 -11.56 31.50
CA GLY A 328 14.13 -11.05 30.55
C GLY A 328 13.86 -9.59 30.13
N PRO A 329 14.67 -9.03 29.21
CA PRO A 329 14.44 -7.69 28.69
C PRO A 329 13.17 -7.64 27.85
N TRP A 330 12.35 -6.63 28.06
CA TRP A 330 11.18 -6.36 27.22
C TRP A 330 11.60 -5.56 25.97
N LEU A 331 11.33 -6.10 24.79
CA LEU A 331 11.42 -5.37 23.53
C LEU A 331 10.03 -5.12 22.91
N PRO A 332 9.80 -4.00 22.21
CA PRO A 332 8.57 -3.78 21.45
C PRO A 332 8.33 -4.90 20.42
N GLU A 333 7.06 -5.19 20.13
CA GLU A 333 6.68 -6.10 19.05
C GLU A 333 7.14 -5.53 17.70
N PRO A 334 7.94 -6.27 16.91
CA PRO A 334 8.47 -5.77 15.65
C PRO A 334 7.41 -5.86 14.54
N LEU A 335 7.36 -4.84 13.69
CA LEU A 335 6.57 -4.87 12.46
C LEU A 335 7.48 -5.25 11.30
N VAL A 336 7.25 -6.41 10.70
CA VAL A 336 7.96 -6.84 9.50
C VAL A 336 7.12 -6.48 8.28
N GLU A 337 7.72 -5.68 7.39
CA GLU A 337 7.12 -5.20 6.16
C GLU A 337 7.77 -5.93 4.97
N GLU A 338 6.97 -6.29 3.96
CA GLU A 338 7.49 -6.80 2.70
C GLU A 338 8.41 -5.75 2.06
N ALA A 339 9.57 -6.17 1.55
CA ALA A 339 10.57 -5.25 1.01
C ALA A 339 10.03 -4.48 -0.22
N LEU A 340 9.66 -3.22 -0.01
CA LEU A 340 9.29 -2.29 -1.08
C LEU A 340 10.55 -1.73 -1.77
N ASP A 341 10.48 -1.61 -3.10
CA ASP A 341 11.46 -0.93 -3.96
C ASP A 341 11.73 0.51 -3.44
N PRO A 342 13.00 0.97 -3.38
CA PRO A 342 13.35 2.35 -3.02
C PRO A 342 12.57 3.46 -3.73
N ALA A 343 12.11 3.23 -4.96
CA ALA A 343 11.37 4.21 -5.75
C ALA A 343 9.90 4.42 -5.31
N ASP A 344 9.34 3.52 -4.50
CA ASP A 344 7.95 3.56 -4.03
C ASP A 344 7.80 4.14 -2.61
N ARG A 345 8.89 4.69 -2.06
CA ARG A 345 8.93 5.20 -0.69
C ARG A 345 8.50 6.65 -0.61
N VAL A 346 7.21 6.90 -0.80
CA VAL A 346 6.58 8.11 -0.28
C VAL A 346 5.18 7.75 0.23
N THR A 347 4.93 8.05 1.50
CA THR A 347 3.64 8.06 2.25
C THR A 347 3.41 7.05 3.39
N LEU A 348 4.45 6.65 4.12
CA LEU A 348 4.35 6.56 5.58
C LEU A 348 5.58 7.26 6.13
N ASP A 349 5.40 8.33 6.89
CA ASP A 349 6.54 9.01 7.52
C ASP A 349 7.32 7.99 8.36
N GLU A 350 8.64 7.97 8.24
CA GLU A 350 9.63 7.04 8.83
C GLU A 350 9.69 7.13 10.38
N SER A 351 8.64 7.63 11.03
CA SER A 351 8.73 8.30 12.33
C SER A 351 8.66 7.37 13.54
N VAL A 352 8.58 6.04 13.37
CA VAL A 352 8.52 5.08 14.48
C VAL A 352 9.44 3.88 14.21
N SER A 353 10.75 4.12 14.27
CA SER A 353 11.76 3.06 14.17
C SER A 353 11.76 2.17 15.43
N MET A 354 12.28 0.94 15.30
CA MET A 354 12.50 0.06 16.46
C MET A 354 13.36 0.73 17.54
N ALA A 355 14.43 1.41 17.13
CA ALA A 355 15.32 2.13 18.04
C ALA A 355 14.55 3.18 18.86
N LEU A 356 13.64 3.94 18.23
CA LEU A 356 12.80 4.90 18.95
C LEU A 356 11.90 4.19 19.94
N LEU A 357 11.20 3.12 19.55
CA LEU A 357 10.30 2.38 20.44
C LEU A 357 11.04 1.83 21.68
N VAL A 358 12.25 1.30 21.50
CA VAL A 358 13.10 0.83 22.59
C VAL A 358 13.48 1.97 23.53
N VAL A 359 13.82 3.15 23.00
CA VAL A 359 14.13 4.33 23.83
C VAL A 359 12.90 4.83 24.60
N LEU A 360 11.71 4.79 23.98
CA LEU A 360 10.45 5.19 24.63
C LEU A 360 10.08 4.29 25.81
N GLU A 361 10.62 3.06 25.91
CA GLU A 361 10.48 2.18 27.08
C GLU A 361 11.04 2.75 28.37
N ARG A 362 11.97 3.71 28.30
CA ARG A 362 12.53 4.37 29.49
C ARG A 362 11.67 5.52 30.02
N LEU A 363 10.73 6.03 29.22
CA LEU A 363 9.89 7.18 29.60
C LEU A 363 8.74 6.79 30.52
N SER A 364 8.24 7.74 31.32
CA SER A 364 6.94 7.56 31.99
C SER A 364 5.80 7.54 30.96
N PRO A 365 4.64 6.91 31.26
CA PRO A 365 3.51 6.86 30.33
C PRO A 365 3.08 8.25 29.83
N ALA A 366 2.99 9.23 30.74
CA ALA A 366 2.63 10.61 30.40
C ALA A 366 3.68 11.31 29.52
N GLU A 367 4.98 11.07 29.75
CA GLU A 367 6.05 11.62 28.90
C GLU A 367 6.02 11.01 27.50
N ARG A 368 5.86 9.68 27.41
CA ARG A 368 5.77 8.97 26.14
C ARG A 368 4.57 9.46 25.32
N THR A 369 3.38 9.48 25.90
CA THR A 369 2.18 9.96 25.22
C THR A 369 2.30 11.43 24.81
N ALA A 370 2.87 12.28 25.66
CA ALA A 370 3.06 13.70 25.33
C ALA A 370 4.00 13.89 24.14
N PHE A 371 5.14 13.19 24.14
CA PHE A 371 6.12 13.22 23.04
C PHE A 371 5.54 12.66 21.75
N LEU A 372 4.94 11.47 21.77
CA LEU A 372 4.41 10.85 20.56
C LEU A 372 3.33 11.72 19.93
N LEU A 373 2.32 12.12 20.70
CA LEU A 373 1.21 12.87 20.12
C LEU A 373 1.65 14.23 19.56
N HIS A 374 2.55 14.93 20.25
CA HIS A 374 3.03 16.23 19.81
C HIS A 374 4.11 16.16 18.74
N ASP A 375 5.24 15.51 19.06
CA ASP A 375 6.45 15.52 18.24
C ASP A 375 6.35 14.57 17.04
N VAL A 376 5.59 13.47 17.15
CA VAL A 376 5.47 12.46 16.08
C VAL A 376 4.16 12.58 15.29
N PHE A 377 3.04 12.86 15.97
CA PHE A 377 1.72 12.93 15.31
C PHE A 377 1.20 14.35 15.08
N GLY A 378 1.93 15.38 15.53
CA GLY A 378 1.67 16.79 15.22
C GLY A 378 0.50 17.42 15.97
N LEU A 379 0.02 16.82 17.07
CA LEU A 379 -1.05 17.40 17.88
C LEU A 379 -0.53 18.62 18.66
N THR A 380 -1.40 19.58 18.92
CA THR A 380 -1.09 20.74 19.76
C THR A 380 -1.01 20.34 21.24
N PHE A 381 -0.25 21.10 22.04
CA PHE A 381 -0.20 20.87 23.49
C PHE A 381 -1.56 20.98 24.19
N VAL A 382 -2.52 21.68 23.60
CA VAL A 382 -3.90 21.79 24.12
C VAL A 382 -4.65 20.49 23.91
N GLU A 383 -4.56 19.89 22.72
CA GLU A 383 -5.18 18.59 22.43
C GLU A 383 -4.55 17.48 23.29
N VAL A 384 -3.22 17.47 23.41
CA VAL A 384 -2.50 16.50 24.23
C VAL A 384 -2.83 16.66 25.72
N ALA A 385 -3.00 17.89 26.21
CA ALA A 385 -3.48 18.16 27.57
C ALA A 385 -4.84 17.50 27.85
N GLY A 386 -5.75 17.53 26.87
CA GLY A 386 -7.03 16.84 26.93
C GLY A 386 -6.91 15.32 27.03
N VAL A 387 -5.87 14.72 26.41
CA VAL A 387 -5.60 13.27 26.50
C VAL A 387 -4.99 12.90 27.85
N VAL A 388 -3.92 13.58 28.25
CA VAL A 388 -3.10 13.23 29.43
C VAL A 388 -3.77 13.67 30.75
N GLY A 389 -4.80 14.52 30.68
CA GLY A 389 -5.49 15.04 31.87
C GLY A 389 -4.64 16.03 32.67
N ARG A 390 -3.87 16.88 31.97
CA ARG A 390 -2.92 17.85 32.56
C ARG A 390 -3.06 19.21 31.88
N THR A 391 -2.46 20.25 32.45
CA THR A 391 -2.43 21.57 31.81
C THR A 391 -1.50 21.58 30.59
N PRO A 392 -1.74 22.42 29.57
CA PRO A 392 -0.84 22.53 28.42
C PRO A 392 0.61 22.87 28.79
N ALA A 393 0.80 23.65 29.86
CA ALA A 393 2.13 23.95 30.40
C ALA A 393 2.82 22.70 30.97
N ALA A 394 2.10 21.86 31.71
CA ALA A 394 2.64 20.60 32.22
C ALA A 394 2.98 19.62 31.08
N VAL A 395 2.15 19.55 30.04
CA VAL A 395 2.44 18.72 28.86
C VAL A 395 3.69 19.18 28.12
N ARG A 396 3.91 20.50 27.97
CA ARG A 396 5.15 21.03 27.40
C ARG A 396 6.38 20.56 28.16
N GLN A 397 6.31 20.55 29.49
CA GLN A 397 7.39 20.06 30.34
C GLN A 397 7.60 18.55 30.14
N LEU A 398 6.53 17.76 30.11
CA LEU A 398 6.61 16.31 29.83
C LEU A 398 7.28 16.03 28.48
N ALA A 399 6.85 16.71 27.41
CA ALA A 399 7.44 16.57 26.08
C ALA A 399 8.91 17.03 26.05
N ALA A 400 9.27 18.10 26.76
CA ALA A 400 10.65 18.56 26.87
C ALA A 400 11.54 17.54 27.60
N ARG A 401 11.05 16.94 28.69
CA ARG A 401 11.77 15.86 29.40
C ARG A 401 11.93 14.63 28.53
N ALA A 402 10.88 14.23 27.82
CA ALA A 402 10.92 13.13 26.87
C ALA A 402 11.96 13.38 25.77
N ARG A 403 11.99 14.58 25.17
CA ARG A 403 12.98 14.96 24.15
C ARG A 403 14.43 14.80 24.63
N ARG A 404 14.72 15.14 25.88
CA ARG A 404 16.08 14.95 26.44
C ARG A 404 16.48 13.48 26.49
N HIS A 405 15.62 12.62 27.04
CA HIS A 405 15.86 11.18 27.08
C HIS A 405 15.94 10.56 25.68
N VAL A 406 15.12 11.03 24.74
CA VAL A 406 15.17 10.56 23.35
C VAL A 406 16.48 11.01 22.67
N ALA A 407 16.93 12.24 22.91
CA ALA A 407 18.18 12.75 22.35
C ALA A 407 19.41 11.98 22.87
N GLU A 408 19.38 11.53 24.13
CA GLU A 408 20.44 10.68 24.70
C GLU A 408 20.53 9.30 24.05
N GLY A 409 19.40 8.76 23.55
CA GLY A 409 19.32 7.42 22.95
C GLY A 409 19.26 7.37 21.43
N ARG A 410 19.21 8.52 20.73
CA ARG A 410 19.05 8.57 19.26
C ARG A 410 20.42 8.52 18.56
N PRO A 411 20.55 7.80 17.44
CA PRO A 411 21.72 7.91 16.56
C PRO A 411 22.00 9.35 16.15
N ARG A 412 23.24 9.79 16.26
CA ARG A 412 23.67 11.15 15.89
C ARG A 412 23.73 11.32 14.37
N PHE A 413 24.13 10.27 13.67
CA PHE A 413 24.27 10.17 12.22
C PHE A 413 23.49 8.93 11.74
N PRO A 414 22.14 9.01 11.69
CA PRO A 414 21.33 7.89 11.23
C PRO A 414 21.68 7.57 9.75
N PRO A 415 21.83 6.29 9.39
CA PRO A 415 22.13 5.92 8.02
C PRO A 415 20.92 6.07 7.10
N THR A 416 21.17 6.16 5.81
CA THR A 416 20.15 5.85 4.80
C THR A 416 19.79 4.37 4.84
N TYR A 417 18.59 4.02 4.35
CA TYR A 417 18.19 2.62 4.26
C TYR A 417 19.20 1.77 3.47
N GLN A 418 19.76 2.29 2.38
CA GLN A 418 20.73 1.55 1.56
C GLN A 418 22.06 1.33 2.30
N GLU A 419 22.53 2.31 3.06
CA GLU A 419 23.73 2.17 3.90
C GLU A 419 23.51 1.12 5.00
N GLN A 420 22.38 1.19 5.70
CA GLN A 420 22.04 0.19 6.71
C GLN A 420 21.89 -1.20 6.09
N ARG A 421 21.30 -1.32 4.89
CA ARG A 421 21.14 -2.59 4.19
C ARG A 421 22.50 -3.23 3.88
N ARG A 422 23.44 -2.44 3.35
CA ARG A 422 24.82 -2.91 3.09
C ARG A 422 25.52 -3.37 4.38
N LEU A 423 25.32 -2.67 5.49
CA LEU A 423 25.86 -3.07 6.79
C LEU A 423 25.26 -4.38 7.29
N VAL A 424 23.94 -4.56 7.17
CA VAL A 424 23.23 -5.80 7.53
C VAL A 424 23.68 -6.97 6.66
N ASP A 425 23.82 -6.78 5.35
CA ASP A 425 24.32 -7.80 4.43
C ASP A 425 25.78 -8.19 4.77
N ALA A 426 26.64 -7.22 5.06
CA ALA A 426 28.02 -7.46 5.49
C ALA A 426 28.10 -8.18 6.84
N PHE A 427 27.22 -7.81 7.78
CA PHE A 427 27.09 -8.46 9.09
C PHE A 427 26.71 -9.94 8.94
N LEU A 428 25.69 -10.25 8.13
CA LEU A 428 25.30 -11.63 7.83
C LEU A 428 26.44 -12.43 7.21
N ALA A 429 27.14 -11.83 6.24
CA ALA A 429 28.26 -12.49 5.57
C ALA A 429 29.43 -12.79 6.54
N ALA A 430 29.72 -11.89 7.48
CA ALA A 430 30.73 -12.11 8.51
C ALA A 430 30.31 -13.19 9.52
N CYS A 431 29.04 -13.17 9.96
CA CYS A 431 28.42 -14.21 10.78
C CYS A 431 28.51 -15.60 10.14
N ALA A 432 28.19 -15.72 8.85
CA ALA A 432 28.21 -16.98 8.11
C ALA A 432 29.63 -17.55 7.95
N ARG A 433 30.64 -16.69 7.80
CA ARG A 433 32.06 -17.10 7.70
C ARG A 433 32.75 -17.33 9.05
N GLY A 434 32.12 -16.95 10.16
CA GLY A 434 32.77 -16.91 11.46
C GLY A 434 33.91 -15.88 11.54
N ASP A 435 33.79 -14.78 10.79
CA ASP A 435 34.80 -13.71 10.69
C ASP A 435 34.69 -12.75 11.89
N LEU A 436 35.42 -13.07 12.97
CA LEU A 436 35.42 -12.27 14.20
C LEU A 436 35.89 -10.84 13.96
N ASP A 437 36.98 -10.66 13.20
CA ASP A 437 37.54 -9.32 12.92
C ASP A 437 36.63 -8.50 12.00
N GLY A 438 35.97 -9.16 11.04
CA GLY A 438 34.90 -8.58 10.24
C GLY A 438 33.75 -8.05 11.10
N LEU A 439 33.24 -8.86 12.03
CA LEU A 439 32.17 -8.44 12.94
C LEU A 439 32.61 -7.29 13.84
N VAL A 440 33.77 -7.39 14.49
CA VAL A 440 34.28 -6.31 15.37
C VAL A 440 34.45 -4.99 14.61
N ARG A 441 34.79 -5.02 13.32
CA ARG A 441 34.85 -3.81 12.48
C ARG A 441 33.49 -3.20 12.18
N LEU A 442 32.42 -3.99 12.10
CA LEU A 442 31.06 -3.53 11.82
C LEU A 442 30.32 -3.05 13.08
N LEU A 443 30.69 -3.59 14.24
CA LEU A 443 30.10 -3.26 15.53
C LEU A 443 30.75 -1.99 16.12
N ASP A 444 29.96 -1.24 16.88
CA ASP A 444 30.47 -0.19 17.76
C ASP A 444 31.18 -0.80 18.98
N PRO A 445 32.26 -0.19 19.50
CA PRO A 445 32.94 -0.68 20.71
C PRO A 445 32.00 -0.90 21.89
N ASP A 446 30.98 -0.06 22.05
CA ASP A 446 30.00 -0.10 23.13
C ASP A 446 28.66 -0.73 22.69
N VAL A 447 28.66 -1.50 21.59
CA VAL A 447 27.45 -2.14 21.05
C VAL A 447 26.71 -2.94 22.12
N VAL A 448 25.38 -2.86 22.09
CA VAL A 448 24.52 -3.62 22.98
C VAL A 448 23.65 -4.59 22.19
N TRP A 449 23.62 -5.85 22.60
CA TRP A 449 22.68 -6.84 22.09
C TRP A 449 21.64 -7.15 23.17
N HIS A 450 20.36 -6.91 22.87
CA HIS A 450 19.22 -7.31 23.69
C HIS A 450 18.49 -8.50 23.07
N GLY A 451 18.18 -9.52 23.88
CA GLY A 451 17.42 -10.70 23.47
C GLY A 451 16.13 -10.86 24.26
N ASP A 452 14.98 -10.72 23.59
CA ASP A 452 13.66 -10.91 24.19
C ASP A 452 13.07 -12.28 23.83
N GLY A 453 13.21 -13.26 24.73
CA GLY A 453 12.55 -14.56 24.64
C GLY A 453 11.27 -14.70 25.47
N GLY A 454 10.92 -13.68 26.26
CA GLY A 454 9.76 -13.67 27.16
C GLY A 454 9.61 -14.86 28.11
N GLY A 455 10.72 -15.52 28.49
CA GLY A 455 10.71 -16.75 29.30
C GLY A 455 10.15 -17.99 28.59
N LYS A 456 9.78 -17.89 27.30
CA LYS A 456 9.19 -18.98 26.51
C LYS A 456 10.22 -19.68 25.63
N VAL A 457 11.17 -18.92 25.12
CA VAL A 457 12.29 -19.43 24.33
C VAL A 457 13.59 -18.88 24.90
N SER A 458 14.65 -19.70 24.85
CA SER A 458 15.95 -19.30 25.37
C SER A 458 16.52 -18.14 24.55
N ALA A 459 16.79 -17.01 25.19
CA ALA A 459 17.70 -16.00 24.66
C ALA A 459 19.11 -16.37 25.18
N VAL A 460 20.01 -16.79 24.28
CA VAL A 460 21.35 -17.31 24.62
C VAL A 460 22.12 -16.38 25.56
N LEU A 461 21.92 -15.07 25.41
CA LEU A 461 22.26 -14.04 26.38
C LEU A 461 21.11 -13.02 26.41
N PRO A 462 20.51 -12.71 27.58
CA PRO A 462 19.48 -11.68 27.66
C PRO A 462 20.02 -10.30 27.26
N VAL A 463 21.25 -9.97 27.69
CA VAL A 463 21.97 -8.76 27.29
C VAL A 463 23.46 -9.06 27.15
N ALA A 464 24.09 -8.58 26.08
CA ALA A 464 25.55 -8.60 25.89
C ALA A 464 26.07 -7.20 25.51
N HIS A 465 27.22 -6.83 26.06
CA HIS A 465 27.85 -5.53 25.84
C HIS A 465 29.25 -5.69 25.24
N GLY A 466 29.55 -4.82 24.28
CA GLY A 466 30.88 -4.66 23.70
C GLY A 466 31.11 -5.52 22.46
N ALA A 467 31.82 -4.93 21.48
CA ALA A 467 31.97 -5.51 20.14
C ALA A 467 32.50 -6.95 20.14
N VAL A 468 33.54 -7.24 20.92
CA VAL A 468 34.19 -8.56 20.94
C VAL A 468 33.28 -9.62 21.57
N ALA A 469 32.62 -9.28 22.68
CA ALA A 469 31.73 -10.21 23.38
C ALA A 469 30.50 -10.55 22.51
N VAL A 470 29.89 -9.52 21.92
CA VAL A 470 28.75 -9.68 20.99
C VAL A 470 29.16 -10.49 19.76
N ALA A 471 30.30 -10.18 19.13
CA ALA A 471 30.77 -10.91 17.95
C ALA A 471 31.04 -12.40 18.24
N ARG A 472 31.69 -12.73 19.37
CA ARG A 472 31.91 -14.12 19.78
C ARG A 472 30.60 -14.88 20.02
N ALA A 473 29.64 -14.23 20.69
CA ALA A 473 28.34 -14.82 20.97
C ALA A 473 27.55 -15.07 19.66
N LEU A 474 27.58 -14.13 18.71
CA LEU A 474 26.98 -14.30 17.39
C LEU A 474 27.59 -15.47 16.60
N ILE A 475 28.92 -15.58 16.56
CA ILE A 475 29.60 -16.71 15.88
C ILE A 475 29.26 -18.05 16.54
N GLY A 476 29.22 -18.08 17.87
CA GLY A 476 28.81 -19.27 18.61
C GLY A 476 27.38 -19.70 18.25
N PHE A 477 26.47 -18.73 18.21
CA PHE A 477 25.07 -18.94 17.88
C PHE A 477 24.87 -19.42 16.44
N THR A 478 25.52 -18.78 15.46
CA THR A 478 25.37 -19.12 14.03
C THR A 478 25.89 -20.50 13.70
N ARG A 479 26.97 -20.97 14.35
CA ARG A 479 27.48 -22.34 14.18
C ARG A 479 26.45 -23.41 14.56
N THR A 480 25.60 -23.11 15.52
CA THR A 480 24.58 -24.04 16.02
C THR A 480 23.20 -23.80 15.41
N TRP A 481 23.04 -22.79 14.55
CA TRP A 481 21.74 -22.41 13.99
C TRP A 481 21.39 -23.29 12.79
N PRO A 482 20.35 -24.13 12.85
CA PRO A 482 20.00 -25.05 11.78
C PRO A 482 19.06 -24.42 10.72
N GLY A 483 18.81 -23.11 10.79
CA GLY A 483 17.70 -22.45 10.12
C GLY A 483 18.07 -21.47 9.00
N GLU A 484 17.03 -20.98 8.33
CA GLU A 484 17.13 -19.96 7.28
C GLU A 484 17.17 -18.55 7.87
N VAL A 485 17.83 -17.63 7.16
CA VAL A 485 17.99 -16.23 7.56
C VAL A 485 17.75 -15.35 6.34
N GLU A 486 16.84 -14.39 6.47
CA GLU A 486 16.45 -13.46 5.40
C GLU A 486 16.54 -12.01 5.89
N VAL A 487 16.98 -11.11 5.00
CA VAL A 487 16.97 -9.67 5.25
C VAL A 487 15.64 -9.08 4.84
N VAL A 488 14.95 -8.48 5.80
CA VAL A 488 13.61 -7.90 5.65
C VAL A 488 13.59 -6.44 6.09
N THR A 489 12.45 -5.78 5.95
CA THR A 489 12.24 -4.44 6.55
C THR A 489 11.55 -4.60 7.91
N VAL A 490 12.18 -4.11 8.97
CA VAL A 490 11.67 -4.10 10.34
C VAL A 490 11.43 -2.66 10.77
N ASN A 491 10.16 -2.28 10.98
CA ASN A 491 9.72 -0.91 11.31
C ASN A 491 10.36 0.15 10.40
N GLY A 492 10.28 -0.05 9.09
CA GLY A 492 10.84 0.84 8.07
C GLY A 492 12.36 0.78 7.85
N ALA A 493 13.14 0.03 8.64
CA ALA A 493 14.60 -0.09 8.50
C ALA A 493 15.04 -1.51 8.13
N PRO A 494 16.21 -1.71 7.50
CA PRO A 494 16.72 -3.06 7.22
C PRO A 494 16.99 -3.83 8.52
N GLY A 495 16.43 -5.04 8.60
CA GLY A 495 16.59 -5.99 9.70
C GLY A 495 16.61 -7.42 9.19
N ILE A 496 16.54 -8.40 10.09
CA ILE A 496 16.63 -9.82 9.75
C ILE A 496 15.48 -10.58 10.37
N VAL A 497 14.95 -11.55 9.63
CA VAL A 497 14.13 -12.66 10.15
C VAL A 497 14.95 -13.94 10.01
N ALA A 498 15.09 -14.67 11.11
CA ALA A 498 15.67 -16.00 11.14
C ALA A 498 14.63 -17.01 11.61
N ARG A 499 14.53 -18.16 10.94
CA ARG A 499 13.61 -19.25 11.28
C ARG A 499 14.41 -20.52 11.51
N ASP A 500 14.36 -21.09 12.72
CA ASP A 500 14.98 -22.39 12.97
C ASP A 500 14.10 -23.55 12.45
N THR A 501 14.67 -24.76 12.43
CA THR A 501 13.97 -25.99 12.00
C THR A 501 12.79 -26.36 12.89
N GLY A 502 12.74 -25.85 14.12
CA GLY A 502 11.62 -26.00 15.05
C GLY A 502 10.52 -24.97 14.84
N GLY A 503 10.68 -24.05 13.89
CA GLY A 503 9.72 -22.98 13.60
C GLY A 503 9.84 -21.77 14.51
N VAL A 504 10.86 -21.68 15.37
CA VAL A 504 11.09 -20.50 16.20
C VAL A 504 11.58 -19.36 15.31
N LEU A 505 10.78 -18.30 15.28
CA LEU A 505 11.14 -17.06 14.62
C LEU A 505 12.01 -16.19 15.53
N THR A 506 13.00 -15.55 14.93
CA THR A 506 13.81 -14.50 15.55
C THR A 506 13.82 -13.31 14.62
N VAL A 507 13.35 -12.15 15.09
CA VAL A 507 13.42 -10.89 14.36
C VAL A 507 14.50 -10.04 14.99
N VAL A 508 15.47 -9.57 14.20
CA VAL A 508 16.55 -8.72 14.66
C VAL A 508 16.44 -7.35 13.99
N ALA A 509 16.27 -6.33 14.81
CA ALA A 509 16.37 -4.94 14.39
C ALA A 509 17.77 -4.38 14.71
N PHE A 510 18.29 -3.55 13.81
CA PHE A 510 19.60 -2.92 13.96
C PHE A 510 19.43 -1.43 14.21
N THR A 511 20.17 -0.92 15.19
CA THR A 511 20.42 0.51 15.35
C THR A 511 21.84 0.80 14.86
N VAL A 512 21.96 1.74 13.93
CA VAL A 512 23.23 2.12 13.32
C VAL A 512 23.47 3.60 13.55
N ASP A 513 24.72 3.94 13.91
CA ASP A 513 25.19 5.31 14.04
C ASP A 513 26.63 5.39 13.52
N GLY A 514 26.95 6.46 12.78
CA GLY A 514 28.31 6.69 12.28
C GLY A 514 28.89 5.56 11.42
N GLY A 515 28.02 4.79 10.74
CA GLY A 515 28.42 3.63 9.93
C GLY A 515 28.74 2.36 10.71
N ARG A 516 28.45 2.30 12.01
CA ARG A 516 28.61 1.12 12.87
C ARG A 516 27.29 0.69 13.48
N ILE A 517 27.16 -0.60 13.77
CA ILE A 517 26.00 -1.16 14.50
C ILE A 517 26.21 -0.88 16.00
N VAL A 518 25.36 -0.03 16.57
CA VAL A 518 25.41 0.37 18.00
C VAL A 518 24.44 -0.45 18.86
N ALA A 519 23.39 -1.04 18.26
CA ALA A 519 22.53 -1.98 18.98
C ALA A 519 21.93 -3.06 18.07
N LEU A 520 21.71 -4.24 18.65
CA LEU A 520 20.96 -5.35 18.08
C LEU A 520 19.80 -5.70 19.01
N ASP A 521 18.57 -5.56 18.54
CA ASP A 521 17.36 -5.88 19.30
C ASP A 521 16.72 -7.14 18.70
N ALA A 522 16.92 -8.29 19.35
CA ALA A 522 16.48 -9.60 18.89
C ALA A 522 15.22 -10.06 19.62
N VAL A 523 14.08 -10.06 18.94
CA VAL A 523 12.79 -10.54 19.46
C VAL A 523 12.61 -12.00 19.04
N ARG A 524 12.37 -12.88 20.02
CA ARG A 524 12.15 -14.32 19.85
C ARG A 524 10.87 -14.81 20.52
N ASN A 525 10.25 -14.00 21.36
CA ASN A 525 9.01 -14.36 22.06
C ASN A 525 7.89 -14.72 21.04
N PRO A 526 7.41 -15.97 21.02
CA PRO A 526 6.45 -16.44 20.02
C PRO A 526 5.11 -15.70 20.08
N GLU A 527 4.70 -15.17 21.24
CA GLU A 527 3.47 -14.37 21.34
C GLU A 527 3.57 -13.05 20.57
N LYS A 528 4.77 -12.45 20.51
CA LYS A 528 5.03 -11.23 19.74
C LYS A 528 5.22 -11.50 18.25
N LEU A 529 5.53 -12.74 17.89
CA LEU A 529 5.83 -13.14 16.50
C LEU A 529 4.71 -13.97 15.87
N ALA A 530 3.58 -14.13 16.56
CA ALA A 530 2.46 -14.96 16.12
C ALA A 530 1.92 -14.51 14.76
N SER A 531 1.89 -13.20 14.51
CA SER A 531 1.47 -12.60 13.23
C SER A 531 2.36 -12.96 12.05
N LEU A 532 3.64 -13.28 12.30
CA LEU A 532 4.63 -13.66 11.27
C LEU A 532 4.68 -15.18 11.03
N LEU A 533 4.16 -15.97 11.97
CA LEU A 533 4.05 -17.44 11.83
C LEU A 533 2.92 -17.85 10.89
N THR A 534 1.89 -17.02 10.75
CA THR A 534 0.72 -17.28 9.87
C THR A 534 0.95 -16.85 8.42
N SER A 535 1.92 -15.99 8.16
CA SER A 535 2.40 -15.61 6.82
C SER A 535 3.55 -16.53 6.37
N SER A 536 3.28 -17.81 6.11
CA SER A 536 4.28 -18.65 5.45
C SER A 536 4.40 -18.28 3.98
N PRO A 537 5.62 -18.05 3.44
CA PRO A 537 5.80 -17.97 2.00
C PRO A 537 5.46 -19.32 1.37
N SER A 538 4.70 -19.28 0.27
CA SER A 538 4.47 -20.42 -0.62
C SER A 538 5.80 -21.09 -0.94
N SER A 539 5.97 -22.32 -0.47
CA SER A 539 7.11 -23.18 -0.77
C SER A 539 7.44 -23.13 -2.26
N ALA A 540 8.65 -22.66 -2.59
CA ALA A 540 9.25 -22.90 -3.87
C ALA A 540 9.36 -24.43 -4.04
N ALA A 541 8.79 -24.93 -5.13
CA ALA A 541 8.89 -26.32 -5.50
C ALA A 541 10.36 -26.70 -5.71
N SER A 542 10.86 -27.58 -4.86
CA SER A 542 12.03 -28.40 -5.17
C SER A 542 11.70 -29.21 -6.42
N SER A 543 12.33 -28.87 -7.55
CA SER A 543 12.38 -29.71 -8.73
C SER A 543 13.73 -30.42 -8.73
N GLN A 544 13.72 -31.71 -8.41
CA GLN A 544 14.48 -32.71 -9.17
C GLN A 544 13.49 -33.44 -10.05
#